data_AF-A0A8S9N3H7-F1
#
_entry.id   AF-A0A8S9N3H7-F1
#
_cell.length_a   1.000
_cell.length_b   1.000
_cell.length_c   1.000
_cell.angle_alpha   90.00
_cell.angle_beta   90.00
_cell.angle_gamma   90.00
#
_symmetry.space_group_name_H-M   'P 1'
#
loop_
_entity.id
_entity.type
_entity.pdbx_description
1 polymer ?
#
loop_
_entity_poly.entity_id
_entity_poly.type
_entity_poly.pdbx_seq_one_letter_code
_entity_poly.pdbx_strand_id
1 'polypeptide(L)' 'MQRYIELEGGRSNLVRTSWTLMGLIQTYQAERDILPLHCVGKLIINSHLENRDHPQQEMTGVFMKNCILNYVTYK' A
#
# COMPACT_ATOMS: atom_id res chain seq x y z
N MET A 1 12.06 -16.63 -12.17
CA MET A 1 11.90 -15.66 -11.06
C MET A 1 11.27 -14.39 -11.62
N GLN A 2 10.21 -13.90 -11.01
CA GLN A 2 9.55 -12.67 -11.42
C GLN A 2 10.31 -11.48 -10.80
N ARG A 3 10.71 -10.51 -11.62
CA ARG A 3 11.43 -9.31 -11.17
C ARG A 3 10.41 -8.27 -10.73
N TYR A 4 10.70 -7.59 -9.61
CA TYR A 4 9.93 -6.40 -9.23
C TYR A 4 10.13 -5.29 -10.26
N ILE A 5 9.05 -4.66 -10.68
CA ILE A 5 9.05 -3.50 -11.56
C ILE A 5 8.41 -2.37 -10.77
N GLU A 6 9.17 -1.29 -10.58
CA GLU A 6 8.71 -0.09 -9.89
C GLU A 6 7.57 0.58 -10.67
N LEU A 7 6.67 1.24 -9.94
CA LEU A 7 5.72 2.13 -10.58
C LEU A 7 6.46 3.35 -11.13
N GLU A 8 5.93 3.93 -12.19
CA GLU A 8 6.50 5.13 -12.81
C GLU A 8 6.77 6.23 -11.77
N GLY A 9 7.97 6.81 -11.81
CA GLY A 9 8.43 7.81 -10.83
C GLY A 9 8.83 7.23 -9.47
N GLY A 10 9.02 5.92 -9.35
CA GLY A 10 9.42 5.27 -8.08
C GLY A 10 8.35 5.40 -6.99
N ARG A 11 7.08 5.60 -7.40
CA ARG A 11 5.99 5.89 -6.48
C ARG A 11 5.44 4.64 -5.79
N SER A 12 4.90 4.84 -4.60
CA SER A 12 4.22 3.80 -3.83
C SER A 12 2.70 3.82 -4.08
N ASN A 13 2.06 2.65 -3.96
CA ASN A 13 0.61 2.52 -3.97
C ASN A 13 0.09 2.30 -2.54
N LEU A 14 -0.73 3.22 -2.03
CA LEU A 14 -1.23 3.29 -0.66
C LEU A 14 -1.99 2.04 -0.26
N VAL A 15 -2.86 1.51 -1.12
CA VAL A 15 -3.59 0.27 -0.82
C VAL A 15 -2.63 -0.90 -0.63
N ARG A 16 -1.64 -1.05 -1.52
CA ARG A 16 -0.59 -2.10 -1.38
C ARG A 16 0.30 -1.86 -0.16
N THR A 17 0.62 -0.61 0.14
CA THR A 17 1.40 -0.21 1.32
C THR A 17 0.64 -0.52 2.62
N SER A 18 -0.67 -0.30 2.68
CA SER A 18 -1.52 -0.65 3.82
C SER A 18 -1.61 -2.17 4.02
N TRP A 19 -1.71 -2.97 2.96
CA TRP A 19 -1.60 -4.42 3.07
C TRP A 19 -0.21 -4.85 3.57
N THR A 20 0.85 -4.17 3.12
CA THR A 20 2.21 -4.42 3.62
C THR A 20 2.29 -4.15 5.12
N LEU A 21 1.73 -3.03 5.61
CA LEU A 21 1.67 -2.74 7.05
C LEU A 21 0.98 -3.86 7.82
N MET A 22 -0.19 -4.30 7.33
CA MET A 22 -0.94 -5.38 7.96
C MET A 22 -0.14 -6.68 8.01
N GLY A 23 0.55 -7.04 6.93
CA GLY A 23 1.43 -8.21 6.90
C GLY A 23 2.61 -8.10 7.86
N LEU A 24 3.24 -6.92 7.96
CA LEU A 24 4.33 -6.67 8.90
C LEU A 24 3.88 -6.81 10.35
N ILE A 25 2.68 -6.32 10.69
CA ILE A 25 2.09 -6.48 12.02
C ILE A 25 1.79 -7.96 12.30
N GLN A 26 1.14 -8.66 11.36
CA GLN A 26 0.77 -10.07 11.50
C GLN A 26 1.97 -11.01 11.64
N THR A 27 3.11 -10.64 11.07
CA THR A 27 4.37 -11.40 11.14
C THR A 27 5.23 -11.00 12.33
N TYR A 28 4.70 -10.21 13.27
CA TYR A 28 5.40 -9.72 14.46
C TYR A 28 6.70 -8.98 14.12
N GLN A 29 6.73 -8.30 12.98
CA GLN A 29 7.98 -7.70 12.50
C GLN A 29 8.47 -6.60 13.46
N ALA A 30 7.58 -5.97 14.23
CA ALA A 30 7.96 -5.01 15.27
C ALA A 30 8.96 -5.55 16.30
N GLU A 31 8.89 -6.85 16.63
CA GLU A 31 9.81 -7.49 17.58
C GLU A 31 11.19 -7.74 16.98
N ARG A 32 11.27 -7.86 15.64
CA ARG A 32 12.51 -8.11 14.90
C ARG A 32 13.18 -6.81 14.46
N ASP A 33 12.39 -5.94 13.83
CA ASP A 33 12.78 -4.62 13.36
C ASP A 33 11.53 -3.75 13.17
N ILE A 34 11.45 -2.67 13.93
CA ILE A 34 10.33 -1.73 13.88
C ILE A 34 10.44 -0.71 12.73
N LEU A 35 11.62 -0.53 12.13
CA LEU A 35 11.86 0.48 11.09
C LEU A 35 10.92 0.32 9.88
N PRO A 36 10.65 -0.88 9.33
CA PRO A 36 9.71 -1.06 8.23
C PRO A 36 8.29 -0.57 8.56
N LEU A 37 7.82 -0.80 9.80
CA LEU A 37 6.50 -0.32 10.23
C LEU A 37 6.46 1.21 10.29
N HIS A 38 7.51 1.86 10.81
CA HIS A 38 7.59 3.31 10.83
C HIS A 38 7.67 3.92 9.43
N CYS A 39 8.46 3.32 8.53
CA CYS A 39 8.55 3.78 7.13
C CYS A 39 7.20 3.71 6.44
N VAL A 40 6.51 2.58 6.56
CA VAL A 40 5.18 2.39 5.98
C VAL A 40 4.15 3.33 6.61
N GLY A 41 4.13 3.44 7.94
CA GLY A 41 3.21 4.33 8.66
C GLY A 41 3.43 5.80 8.29
N LYS A 42 4.69 6.24 8.19
CA LYS A 42 5.04 7.60 7.75
C LYS A 42 4.56 7.88 6.33
N LEU A 43 4.69 6.92 5.40
CA LEU A 43 4.22 7.09 4.03
C LEU A 43 2.69 7.25 3.96
N ILE A 44 1.94 6.44 4.71
CA ILE A 44 0.47 6.54 4.79
C ILE A 44 0.05 7.87 5.43
N ILE A 45 0.67 8.28 6.53
CA ILE A 45 0.31 9.52 7.21
C ILE A 45 0.60 10.75 6.34
N ASN A 46 1.73 10.73 5.62
CA ASN A 46 2.13 11.84 4.75
C ASN A 46 1.34 11.89 3.44
N SER A 47 0.54 10.87 3.11
CA SER A 47 -0.26 10.85 1.88
C SER A 47 -1.69 11.36 2.08
N HIS A 48 -2.07 11.76 3.29
CA HIS A 48 -3.35 12.42 3.51
C HIS A 48 -3.42 13.74 2.74
N LEU A 49 -4.58 13.99 2.14
CA LEU A 49 -4.96 15.28 1.56
C LEU A 49 -5.33 16.27 2.68
N GLU A 50 -5.51 17.54 2.31
CA GLU A 50 -5.92 18.59 3.26
C GLU A 50 -7.25 18.26 3.98
N ASN A 51 -8.15 17.56 3.28
CA ASN A 51 -9.43 17.10 3.82
C ASN A 51 -9.32 15.78 4.62
N ARG A 52 -8.10 15.28 4.88
CA ARG A 52 -7.79 14.01 5.55
C ARG A 52 -8.23 12.75 4.81
N ASP A 53 -8.65 12.87 3.55
CA ASP A 53 -8.88 11.73 2.68
C ASP A 53 -7.55 11.27 2.06
N HIS A 54 -7.54 10.11 1.40
CA HIS A 54 -6.42 9.64 0.60
C HIS A 54 -6.72 9.80 -0.90
N PRO A 55 -5.71 10.15 -1.72
CA PRO A 55 -5.88 10.25 -3.15
C PRO A 55 -6.18 8.86 -3.75
N GLN A 56 -7.17 8.79 -4.64
CA GLN A 56 -7.43 7.57 -5.40
C GLN A 56 -6.23 7.25 -6.30
N GLN A 57 -5.72 6.03 -6.20
CA GLN A 57 -4.66 5.48 -7.06
C GLN A 57 -5.19 4.35 -7.95
N GLU A 58 -4.31 3.60 -8.61
CA GLU A 58 -4.69 2.50 -9.51
C GLU A 58 -5.61 1.50 -8.84
N MET A 59 -6.54 0.95 -9.61
CA MET A 59 -7.38 -0.16 -9.17
C MET A 59 -6.49 -1.36 -8.78
N THR A 60 -6.70 -1.85 -7.57
CA THR A 60 -5.93 -2.98 -7.01
C THR A 60 -6.69 -4.30 -7.04
N GLY A 61 -8.00 -4.26 -7.27
CA GLY A 61 -8.84 -5.45 -7.33
C GLY A 61 -8.72 -6.17 -8.67
N VAL A 62 -8.71 -7.51 -8.63
CA VAL A 62 -8.71 -8.36 -9.82
C VAL A 62 -9.61 -9.58 -9.63
N PHE A 63 -10.41 -9.89 -10.64
CA PHE A 63 -11.25 -11.08 -10.71
C PHE A 63 -10.94 -11.87 -11.98
N MET A 64 -10.85 -13.19 -11.86
CA MET A 64 -10.48 -14.12 -12.95
C MET A 64 -9.23 -13.71 -13.76
N LYS A 65 -8.31 -12.94 -13.17
CA LYS A 65 -7.09 -12.42 -13.81
C LYS A 65 -7.30 -11.50 -15.03
N ASN A 66 -8.55 -11.13 -15.37
CA ASN A 66 -8.88 -10.34 -16.55
C ASN A 66 -9.84 -9.18 -16.27
N CYS A 67 -10.57 -9.21 -15.16
CA CYS A 67 -11.49 -8.16 -14.76
C CYS A 67 -10.87 -7.33 -13.63
N ILE A 68 -10.67 -6.04 -13.86
CA ILE A 68 -10.12 -5.13 -12.86
C ILE A 68 -11.29 -4.55 -12.05
N LEU A 69 -11.22 -4.66 -10.73
CA LEU A 69 -12.26 -4.19 -9.82
C LEU A 69 -11.84 -2.89 -9.15
N ASN A 70 -12.75 -1.91 -9.14
CA ASN A 70 -12.57 -0.66 -8.44
C ASN A 70 -13.20 -0.72 -7.04
N TYR A 71 -12.37 -0.95 -6.02
CA TYR A 71 -12.79 -0.80 -4.62
C TYR A 71 -12.67 0.68 -4.21
N VAL A 72 -13.74 1.44 -4.43
CA VAL A 72 -13.75 2.91 -4.22
C VAL A 72 -13.54 3.35 -2.76
N THR A 73 -13.62 2.43 -1.80
CA THR A 73 -13.33 2.69 -0.39
C THR A 73 -11.89 2.35 0.00
N TYR A 74 -11.11 1.74 -0.92
CA TYR A 74 -9.71 1.41 -0.69
C TYR A 74 -8.85 2.53 -1.27
N LYS A 75 -8.38 3.42 -0.41
CA LYS A 75 -7.54 4.57 -0.75
C LYS A 75 -6.52 4.80 0.37
#